data_AF-A0A933A7P8-F1
#
_entry.id   AF-A0A933A7P8-F1
#
_cell.length_a   1.000
_cell.length_b   1.000
_cell.length_c   1.000
_cell.angle_alpha   90.00
_cell.angle_beta   90.00
_cell.angle_gamma   90.00
#
_symmetry.space_group_name_H-M   'P 1'
#
loop_
_entity.id
_entity.type
_entity.pdbx_description
1 polymer ?
#
loop_
_entity_poly.entity_id
_entity_poly.type
_entity_poly.pdbx_seq_one_letter_code
_entity_poly.pdbx_strand_id
1 'polypeptide(L)' 'MVKVKTFSSELKIFHTRKELDQLDEQINKFIADNGIKKVIAVTDACTTDNTGATIGIIRTIAYE' A
#
# COMPACT_ATOMS: atom_id res chain seq x y z
N MET A 1 18.44 -4.95 10.35
CA MET A 1 17.61 -6.15 10.10
C MET A 1 16.45 -5.71 9.25
N VAL A 2 16.21 -6.36 8.11
CA VAL A 2 15.12 -6.00 7.21
C VAL A 2 13.77 -6.35 7.87
N LYS A 3 12.85 -5.39 7.88
CA LYS A 3 11.47 -5.53 8.37
C LYS A 3 10.50 -5.42 7.19
N VAL A 4 9.32 -5.98 7.35
CA VAL A 4 8.25 -5.97 6.34
C VAL A 4 6.97 -5.45 6.96
N LYS A 5 6.29 -4.55 6.26
CA LYS A 5 4.96 -4.05 6.63
C LYS A 5 4.05 -4.04 5.41
N THR A 6 2.83 -4.53 5.60
CA THR A 6 1.79 -4.59 4.56
C THR A 6 0.64 -3.66 4.90
N PHE A 7 0.10 -3.05 3.86
CA PHE A 7 -1.05 -2.14 3.85
C PHE A 7 -2.04 -2.64 2.81
N SER A 8 -3.32 -2.39 3.03
CA SER A 8 -4.39 -2.77 2.09
C SER A 8 -5.38 -1.63 1.95
N SER A 9 -5.87 -1.40 0.74
CA SER A 9 -6.91 -0.42 0.45
C SER A 9 -7.94 -1.02 -0.49
N GLU A 10 -9.22 -0.73 -0.25
CA GLU A 10 -10.29 -1.00 -1.20
C GLU A 10 -10.22 -0.01 -2.37
N LEU A 11 -10.56 -0.46 -3.57
CA LEU A 11 -10.65 0.40 -4.74
C LEU A 11 -12.10 0.49 -5.20
N LYS A 12 -12.69 1.68 -5.11
CA LYS A 12 -14.07 1.94 -5.56
C LYS A 12 -14.06 2.53 -6.95
N ILE A 13 -15.12 2.22 -7.70
CA ILE A 13 -15.31 2.70 -9.06
C ILE A 13 -15.26 4.23 -9.05
N PHE A 14 -14.43 4.82 -9.91
CA PHE A 14 -14.17 6.27 -10.04
C PHE A 14 -13.52 6.96 -8.83
N HIS A 15 -13.06 6.23 -7.82
CA HIS A 15 -12.35 6.79 -6.66
C HIS A 15 -10.89 6.33 -6.55
N THR A 16 -10.43 5.46 -7.45
CA THR A 16 -9.11 4.79 -7.41
C THR A 16 -7.95 5.74 -7.11
N ARG A 17 -7.89 6.91 -7.75
CA ARG A 17 -6.78 7.84 -7.53
C ARG A 17 -6.75 8.36 -6.09
N LYS A 18 -7.91 8.74 -5.54
CA LYS A 18 -8.03 9.20 -4.15
C LYS A 18 -7.62 8.10 -3.18
N GLU A 19 -8.00 6.85 -3.45
CA GLU A 19 -7.69 5.70 -2.59
C GLU A 19 -6.19 5.37 -2.61
N LEU A 20 -5.54 5.51 -3.77
CA LEU A 20 -4.09 5.37 -3.89
C LEU A 20 -3.34 6.51 -3.20
N ASP A 21 -3.80 7.76 -3.36
CA ASP A 21 -3.20 8.91 -2.69
C ASP A 21 -3.30 8.78 -1.15
N GLN A 22 -4.43 8.28 -0.64
CA GLN A 22 -4.64 8.00 0.78
C GLN A 22 -3.75 6.85 1.29
N LEU A 23 -3.58 5.79 0.49
CA LEU A 23 -2.67 4.69 0.81
C LEU A 23 -1.22 5.20 0.89
N ASP A 24 -0.80 6.07 -0.03
CA ASP A 24 0.51 6.69 -0.01
C ASP A 24 0.70 7.59 1.22
N GLU A 25 -0.30 8.39 1.59
CA GLU A 25 -0.26 9.20 2.80
C GLU A 25 -0.08 8.33 4.05
N GLN A 26 -0.81 7.21 4.16
CA GLN A 26 -0.69 6.28 5.28
C GLN A 26 0.71 5.66 5.39
N ILE A 27 1.29 5.25 4.25
CA ILE A 27 2.63 4.66 4.21
C ILE A 27 3.69 5.69 4.58
N ASN A 28 3.59 6.91 4.03
CA ASN A 28 4.52 7.99 4.35
C ASN A 28 4.44 8.39 5.82
N LYS A 29 3.23 8.46 6.39
CA LYS A 29 3.05 8.67 7.83
C LYS A 29 3.70 7.56 8.65
N PHE A 30 3.51 6.29 8.28
CA PHE A 30 4.17 5.18 8.94
C PHE A 30 5.71 5.30 8.89
N ILE A 31 6.27 5.64 7.74
CA ILE A 31 7.72 5.84 7.56
C ILE A 31 8.23 6.96 8.48
N ALA A 32 7.54 8.10 8.50
CA ALA A 32 7.90 9.25 9.32
C ALA A 32 7.79 8.96 10.83
N ASP A 33 6.64 8.44 11.27
CA ASP A 33 6.34 8.17 12.69
C ASP A 33 7.29 7.13 13.29
N ASN A 34 7.83 6.21 12.47
CA ASN A 34 8.79 5.19 12.90
C ASN A 34 10.26 5.57 12.62
N GLY A 35 10.52 6.75 12.06
CA GLY A 35 11.86 7.22 11.74
C GLY A 35 12.62 6.33 10.75
N ILE A 36 11.91 5.60 9.88
CA ILE A 36 12.48 4.67 8.91
C ILE A 36 13.36 5.45 7.93
N LYS A 37 14.61 5.01 7.76
CA LYS A 37 15.60 5.75 6.95
C LYS A 37 15.81 5.15 5.57
N LYS A 38 15.46 3.88 5.38
CA LYS A 38 15.69 3.19 4.12
C LYS A 38 14.54 2.25 3.81
N VAL A 39 13.82 2.57 2.75
CA VAL A 39 12.89 1.65 2.08
C VAL A 39 13.70 0.90 1.02
N ILE A 40 13.71 -0.42 1.13
CA ILE A 40 14.44 -1.33 0.24
C ILE A 40 13.59 -1.67 -0.98
N ALA A 41 12.31 -1.95 -0.75
CA ALA A 41 11.38 -2.32 -1.82
C ALA A 41 9.95 -1.92 -1.45
N VAL A 42 9.17 -1.66 -2.50
CA VAL A 42 7.72 -1.48 -2.46
C VAL A 42 7.13 -2.43 -3.49
N THR A 43 6.09 -3.18 -3.12
CA THR A 43 5.46 -4.15 -4.02
C THR A 43 3.95 -4.11 -3.86
N ASP A 44 3.26 -4.14 -4.99
CA ASP A 44 1.81 -4.09 -5.06
C ASP A 44 1.23 -5.40 -5.61
N ALA A 45 0.09 -5.79 -5.07
CA ALA A 45 -0.74 -6.87 -5.61
C ALA A 45 -2.22 -6.42 -5.60
N CYS A 46 -2.88 -6.53 -6.74
CA CYS A 46 -4.32 -6.30 -6.85
C CYS A 46 -5.08 -7.51 -6.32
N THR A 47 -6.18 -7.27 -5.63
CA THR A 47 -7.18 -8.30 -5.28
C THR A 47 -8.35 -8.20 -6.24
N THR A 48 -8.86 -9.34 -6.70
CA THR A 48 -10.01 -9.39 -7.61
C THR A 48 -11.24 -10.01 -6.93
N ASP A 49 -12.43 -9.62 -7.39
CA ASP A 49 -13.66 -10.31 -7.04
C ASP A 49 -13.87 -11.57 -7.91
N ASN A 50 -15.05 -12.19 -7.78
CA ASN A 50 -15.47 -13.36 -8.55
C ASN A 50 -15.75 -13.08 -10.04
N THR A 51 -15.76 -11.81 -10.47
CA THR A 51 -15.87 -11.40 -11.88
C THR A 51 -14.51 -11.14 -12.52
N GLY A 52 -13.44 -11.10 -11.71
CA GLY A 52 -12.11 -10.70 -12.13
C GLY A 52 -11.88 -9.19 -12.09
N ALA A 53 -12.83 -8.41 -11.56
CA ALA A 53 -12.66 -6.98 -11.39
C ALA A 53 -11.70 -6.70 -10.22
N THR A 54 -10.78 -5.76 -10.41
CA THR A 54 -9.91 -5.28 -9.32
C THR A 54 -10.73 -4.50 -8.30
N ILE A 55 -10.76 -4.97 -7.06
CA ILE A 55 -11.55 -4.38 -5.96
C ILE A 55 -10.67 -3.83 -4.82
N GLY A 56 -9.36 -4.03 -4.91
CA GLY A 56 -8.45 -3.62 -3.86
C GLY A 56 -6.99 -3.76 -4.27
N ILE A 57 -6.13 -3.18 -3.46
CA ILE A 57 -4.68 -3.24 -3.60
C ILE A 57 -4.04 -3.54 -2.26
N ILE A 58 -3.05 -4.42 -2.28
CA ILE A 58 -2.19 -4.74 -1.15
C ILE A 58 -0.81 -4.19 -1.49
N ARG A 59 -0.31 -3.25 -0.68
CA ARG A 59 1.03 -2.67 -0.82
C ARG A 59 1.91 -3.12 0.33
N THR A 60 3.05 -3.72 0.02
CA THR A 60 4.03 -4.17 1.01
C THR A 60 5.32 -3.39 0.86
N ILE A 61 5.88 -2.94 1.98
CA ILE A 61 7.20 -2.31 2.03
C ILE A 61 8.18 -3.18 2.81
N ALA A 62 9.40 -3.31 2.28
CA ALA A 62 10.55 -3.84 3.00
C ALA A 62 11.47 -2.67 3.39
N TYR A 63 11.89 -2.60 4.64
CA TYR A 63 12.61 -1.44 5.18
C TYR A 63 13.64 -1.79 6.26
N GLU A 64 14.56 -0.85 6.51
CA GLU A 64 15.56 -0.88 7.59
C GLU A 64 15.34 0.28 8.58
#